data_AF-A0A1A8SB45-F1
#
_entry.id   AF-A0A1A8SB45-F1
#
_cell.length_a   1.000
_cell.length_b   1.000
_cell.length_c   1.000
_cell.angle_alpha   90.00
_cell.angle_beta   90.00
_cell.angle_gamma   90.00
#
_symmetry.space_group_name_H-M   'P 1'
#
loop_
_entity.id
_entity.type
_entity.pdbx_description
1 polymer ?
#
loop_
_entity_poly.entity_id
_entity_poly.type
_entity_poly.pdbx_seq_one_letter_code
_entity_poly.pdbx_strand_id
1 'polypeptide(L)'
;PPPGHFILADGGYPCLQSPLPLITPYKRGNQGVAAQRFNSHHSKARSVIERAFGMMKTRFRAIFLQALEVHHTFVPHVVTACAILHNICLSAGDFVVVEDEPEEDGGGDDGEAGLEDVSGARWRDQLCREVSALEEVPLDHDYC
;
A
#
# COMPACT_ATOMS: atom_id res chain seq x y z
N PRO A 1 -9.51 -11.54 -3.80
CA PRO A 1 -9.61 -10.81 -5.08
C PRO A 1 -10.21 -11.76 -6.14
N PRO A 2 -10.81 -11.26 -7.23
CA PRO A 2 -11.25 -12.12 -8.34
C PRO A 2 -10.09 -12.98 -8.88
N PRO A 3 -10.36 -14.14 -9.51
CA PRO A 3 -9.31 -14.93 -10.16
C PRO A 3 -8.43 -14.09 -11.07
N GLY A 4 -7.12 -14.34 -11.05
CA GLY A 4 -6.14 -13.56 -11.82
C GLY A 4 -5.76 -12.19 -11.22
N HIS A 5 -6.35 -11.80 -10.08
CA HIS A 5 -6.02 -10.55 -9.40
C HIS A 5 -5.35 -10.82 -8.05
N PHE A 6 -4.53 -9.86 -7.61
CA PHE A 6 -3.86 -9.86 -6.31
C PHE A 6 -4.03 -8.53 -5.60
N ILE A 7 -3.75 -8.50 -4.31
CA ILE A 7 -3.75 -7.29 -3.49
C ILE A 7 -2.31 -6.83 -3.30
N LEU A 8 -2.04 -5.55 -3.55
CA LEU A 8 -0.78 -4.92 -3.17
C LEU A 8 -0.83 -4.64 -1.66
N ALA A 9 0.05 -5.30 -0.92
CA ALA A 9 0.14 -5.15 0.52
C ALA A 9 1.45 -4.47 0.91
N ASP A 10 1.45 -3.87 2.10
CA ASP A 10 2.63 -3.22 2.66
C ASP A 10 3.71 -4.23 3.09
N GLY A 11 4.93 -3.75 3.34
CA GLY A 11 6.08 -4.57 3.76
C GLY A 11 5.86 -5.34 5.07
N GLY A 12 4.96 -4.86 5.94
CA GLY A 12 4.58 -5.55 7.17
C GLY A 12 3.70 -6.79 6.99
N TYR A 13 3.24 -7.09 5.76
CA TYR A 13 2.45 -8.28 5.46
C TYR A 13 3.29 -9.39 4.83
N PRO A 14 2.87 -10.67 4.96
CA PRO A 14 3.49 -11.75 4.23
C PRO A 14 3.17 -11.67 2.73
N CYS A 15 4.13 -12.11 1.91
CA CYS A 15 3.92 -12.29 0.47
C CYS A 15 3.30 -13.67 0.24
N LEU A 16 2.02 -13.73 -0.16
CA LEU A 16 1.24 -14.96 -0.20
C LEU A 16 0.56 -15.16 -1.56
N GLN A 17 0.44 -16.41 -1.99
CA GLN A 17 -0.39 -16.80 -3.14
C GLN A 17 -1.77 -17.32 -2.69
N SER A 18 -1.87 -17.86 -1.48
CA SER A 18 -3.08 -18.44 -0.89
C SER A 18 -3.08 -18.20 0.64
N PRO A 19 -4.23 -18.15 1.33
CA PRO A 19 -5.60 -18.13 0.80
C PRO A 19 -5.99 -16.77 0.19
N LEU A 20 -5.20 -15.73 0.46
CA LEU A 20 -5.41 -14.39 -0.07
C LEU A 20 -4.13 -13.96 -0.82
N PRO A 21 -4.18 -13.77 -2.15
CA PRO A 21 -3.03 -13.31 -2.90
C PRO A 21 -2.58 -11.90 -2.46
N LEU A 22 -1.41 -11.82 -1.85
CA LEU A 22 -0.79 -10.60 -1.35
C LEU A 22 0.61 -10.45 -1.94
N ILE A 23 0.86 -9.34 -2.63
CA ILE A 23 2.17 -9.01 -3.17
C ILE A 23 2.73 -7.82 -2.39
N THR A 24 3.85 -8.06 -1.71
CA THR A 24 4.55 -7.08 -0.87
C THR A 24 5.86 -6.64 -1.50
N PRO A 25 6.37 -5.43 -1.20
CA PRO A 25 7.63 -4.98 -1.75
C PRO A 25 8.76 -5.93 -1.34
N TYR A 26 9.86 -5.92 -2.10
CA TYR A 26 11.05 -6.61 -1.65
C TYR A 26 11.66 -5.88 -0.44
N LYS A 27 12.07 -6.62 0.59
CA LYS A 27 12.72 -6.07 1.79
C LYS A 27 14.01 -5.33 1.43
N ARG A 28 14.27 -4.16 2.01
CA ARG A 28 15.50 -3.38 1.75
C ARG A 28 16.75 -4.21 2.08
N GLY A 29 17.73 -4.21 1.17
CA GLY A 29 18.96 -5.04 1.19
C GLY A 29 19.70 -4.93 -0.15
N ASN A 30 20.77 -5.68 -0.38
CA ASN A 30 21.55 -5.65 -1.64
C ASN A 30 20.74 -6.20 -2.84
N GLN A 31 19.73 -5.45 -3.30
CA GLN A 31 18.79 -5.87 -4.33
C GLN A 31 19.26 -5.42 -5.71
N GLY A 32 19.11 -6.30 -6.69
CA GLY A 32 19.35 -5.94 -8.10
C GLY A 32 18.40 -4.85 -8.59
N VAL A 33 18.78 -4.18 -9.68
CA VAL A 33 18.04 -3.05 -10.29
C VAL A 33 16.56 -3.37 -10.52
N ALA A 34 16.23 -4.60 -10.96
CA ALA A 34 14.85 -5.02 -11.19
C ALA A 34 13.96 -4.94 -9.94
N ALA A 35 14.48 -5.37 -8.78
CA ALA A 35 13.74 -5.32 -7.52
C ALA A 35 13.54 -3.87 -7.05
N GLN A 36 14.53 -2.99 -7.27
CA GLN A 36 14.40 -1.57 -6.97
C GLN A 36 13.33 -0.90 -7.84
N ARG A 37 13.31 -1.21 -9.15
CA ARG A 37 12.27 -0.74 -10.08
C ARG A 37 10.89 -1.24 -9.66
N PHE A 38 10.77 -2.54 -9.37
CA PHE A 38 9.53 -3.10 -8.86
C PHE A 38 9.04 -2.38 -7.61
N ASN A 39 9.92 -2.14 -6.62
CA ASN A 39 9.56 -1.40 -5.41
C ASN A 39 9.14 0.03 -5.72
N SER A 40 9.77 0.72 -6.69
CA SER A 40 9.34 2.05 -7.12
C SER A 40 7.92 2.05 -7.69
N HIS A 41 7.59 1.11 -8.57
CA HIS A 41 6.23 0.96 -9.09
C HIS A 41 5.23 0.56 -8.00
N HIS A 42 5.63 -0.33 -7.09
CA HIS A 42 4.83 -0.76 -5.96
C HIS A 42 4.48 0.43 -5.05
N SER A 43 5.47 1.23 -4.63
CA SER A 43 5.26 2.47 -3.87
C SER A 43 4.38 3.46 -4.62
N LYS A 44 4.62 3.70 -5.91
CA LYS A 44 3.78 4.59 -6.73
C LYS A 44 2.31 4.12 -6.75
N ALA A 45 2.07 2.82 -6.91
CA ALA A 45 0.72 2.27 -6.89
C ALA A 45 0.06 2.44 -5.51
N ARG A 46 0.80 2.24 -4.41
CA ARG A 46 0.26 2.45 -3.06
C ARG A 46 0.03 3.91 -2.70
N SER A 47 0.82 4.84 -3.26
CA SER A 47 0.68 6.28 -2.97
C SER A 47 -0.74 6.81 -3.20
N VAL A 48 -1.49 6.22 -4.15
CA VAL A 48 -2.88 6.57 -4.43
C VAL A 48 -3.78 6.30 -3.23
N ILE A 49 -3.68 5.11 -2.63
CA ILE A 49 -4.53 4.73 -1.50
C ILE A 49 -4.08 5.43 -0.22
N GLU A 50 -2.77 5.65 -0.06
CA GLU A 50 -2.22 6.41 1.07
C GLU A 50 -2.68 7.85 1.07
N ARG A 51 -2.63 8.54 -0.08
CA ARG A 51 -3.16 9.90 -0.22
C ARG A 51 -4.66 9.96 0.05
N ALA A 52 -5.44 8.99 -0.44
CA ALA A 52 -6.88 8.92 -0.18
C ALA A 52 -7.18 8.79 1.33
N PHE A 53 -6.49 7.88 2.02
CA PHE A 53 -6.61 7.74 3.47
C PHE A 53 -6.07 8.96 4.23
N GLY A 54 -4.98 9.57 3.76
CA GLY A 54 -4.43 10.81 4.30
C GLY A 54 -5.45 11.93 4.28
N MET A 55 -6.08 12.19 3.13
CA MET A 55 -7.15 13.19 3.00
C MET A 55 -8.33 12.90 3.92
N MET A 56 -8.77 11.64 4.02
CA MET A 56 -9.88 11.28 4.90
C MET A 56 -9.53 11.47 6.38
N LYS A 57 -8.32 11.06 6.81
CA LYS A 57 -7.84 11.26 8.19
C LYS A 57 -7.71 12.75 8.52
N THR A 58 -7.18 13.57 7.60
CA THR A 58 -7.06 15.02 7.76
C THR A 58 -8.41 15.72 7.75
N ARG A 59 -9.41 15.20 7.02
CA ARG A 59 -10.78 15.73 7.05
C ARG A 59 -11.46 15.44 8.39
N PHE A 60 -11.29 14.23 8.93
CA PHE A 60 -11.94 13.77 10.15
C PHE A 60 -10.93 13.56 11.30
N ARG A 61 -10.10 14.58 11.58
CA ARG A 61 -9.00 14.50 12.56
C ARG A 61 -9.47 14.04 13.95
N ALA A 62 -10.61 14.54 14.41
CA ALA A 62 -11.16 14.15 15.72
C ALA A 62 -11.55 12.66 15.79
N ILE A 63 -11.80 12.01 14.65
CA ILE A 63 -12.15 10.59 14.59
C ILE A 63 -10.89 9.72 14.44
N PHE A 64 -9.92 10.16 13.62
CA PHE A 64 -8.75 9.33 13.26
C PHE A 64 -7.46 9.67 14.02
N LEU A 65 -7.32 10.88 14.56
CA LEU A 65 -6.11 11.35 15.25
C LEU A 65 -6.34 11.59 16.75
N GLN A 66 -7.50 11.19 17.27
CA GLN A 66 -7.83 11.21 18.69
C GLN A 66 -8.46 9.87 19.09
N ALA A 67 -8.55 9.62 20.40
CA ALA A 67 -9.19 8.41 20.91
C ALA A 67 -10.68 8.42 20.55
N LEU A 68 -11.12 7.40 19.82
CA LEU A 68 -12.52 7.21 19.47
C LEU A 68 -13.23 6.47 20.61
N GLU A 69 -14.03 7.20 21.40
CA GLU A 69 -14.75 6.67 22.56
C GLU A 69 -16.05 5.95 22.17
N VAL A 70 -15.94 4.89 21.37
CA VAL A 70 -17.07 4.03 20.98
C VAL A 70 -16.74 2.56 21.21
N HIS A 71 -17.77 1.72 21.33
CA HIS A 71 -17.57 0.28 21.39
C HIS A 71 -16.89 -0.23 20.11
N HIS A 72 -15.93 -1.14 20.22
CA HIS A 72 -15.11 -1.61 19.08
C HIS A 72 -15.93 -2.15 17.90
N THR A 73 -17.10 -2.74 18.17
CA THR A 73 -18.03 -3.23 17.13
C THR A 73 -18.67 -2.10 16.31
N PHE A 74 -18.69 -0.88 16.83
CA PHE A 74 -19.23 0.29 16.16
C PHE A 74 -18.18 1.03 15.30
N VAL A 75 -16.89 0.80 15.55
CA VAL A 75 -15.79 1.45 14.80
C VAL A 75 -15.91 1.25 13.28
N PRO A 76 -16.23 0.06 12.74
CA PRO A 76 -16.40 -0.12 11.29
C PRO A 76 -17.52 0.76 10.71
N HIS A 77 -18.58 1.02 11.47
CA HIS A 77 -19.69 1.87 11.04
C HIS A 77 -19.26 3.33 10.97
N VAL A 78 -18.48 3.80 11.96
CA VAL A 78 -17.91 5.15 11.99
C VAL A 78 -16.96 5.35 10.79
N VAL A 79 -16.05 4.41 10.55
CA VAL A 79 -15.11 4.47 9.41
C VAL A 79 -15.86 4.45 8.08
N THR A 80 -16.89 3.61 7.95
CA THR A 80 -17.74 3.56 6.74
C THR A 80 -18.46 4.89 6.50
N ALA A 81 -19.04 5.49 7.54
CA ALA A 81 -19.69 6.79 7.45
C ALA A 81 -18.69 7.89 7.02
N CYS A 82 -17.47 7.87 7.56
CA CYS A 82 -16.41 8.80 7.15
C CYS A 82 -16.05 8.63 5.67
N ALA A 83 -15.92 7.39 5.19
CA ALA A 83 -15.63 7.12 3.78
C ALA A 83 -16.75 7.61 2.85
N ILE A 84 -18.02 7.38 3.21
CA ILE A 84 -19.17 7.86 2.44
C ILE A 84 -19.17 9.39 2.38
N LEU A 85 -19.06 10.06 3.54
CA LEU A 85 -19.04 11.52 3.60
C LEU A 85 -17.84 12.12 2.87
N HIS A 86 -16.66 11.50 2.99
CA HIS A 86 -15.46 11.87 2.24
C HIS A 86 -15.71 11.85 0.73
N ASN A 87 -16.31 10.77 0.22
CA ASN A 87 -16.60 10.62 -1.21
C ASN A 87 -17.64 11.64 -1.71
N ILE A 88 -18.61 12.01 -0.86
CA ILE A 88 -19.57 13.09 -1.17
C ILE A 88 -18.83 14.43 -1.30
N CYS A 89 -17.94 14.77 -0.36
CA CYS A 89 -17.11 15.98 -0.44
C CYS A 89 -16.26 16.00 -1.72
N LEU A 90 -15.57 14.90 -2.04
CA LEU A 90 -14.77 14.80 -3.27
C LEU A 90 -15.62 15.02 -4.52
N SER A 91 -16.82 14.45 -4.57
CA SER A 91 -17.75 14.63 -5.70
C SER A 91 -18.25 16.08 -5.85
N ALA A 92 -18.24 16.84 -4.75
CA ALA A 92 -18.58 18.26 -4.72
C ALA A 92 -17.37 19.18 -5.00
N GLY A 93 -16.18 18.62 -5.24
CA GLY A 93 -14.94 19.40 -5.43
C GLY A 93 -14.35 19.97 -4.14
N ASP A 94 -14.81 19.50 -2.97
CA ASP A 94 -14.22 19.82 -1.68
C ASP A 94 -13.05 18.86 -1.42
N PHE A 95 -11.83 19.36 -1.67
CA PHE A 95 -10.58 18.64 -1.45
C PHE A 95 -9.87 19.20 -0.20
N VAL A 96 -9.29 18.30 0.59
CA VAL A 96 -8.42 18.66 1.71
C VAL A 96 -6.98 18.53 1.26
N VAL A 97 -6.17 19.57 1.48
CA VAL A 97 -4.73 19.51 1.26
C VAL A 97 -4.12 18.65 2.35
N VAL A 98 -3.37 17.62 1.94
CA VAL A 98 -2.53 16.81 2.84
C VAL A 98 -1.12 17.32 2.63
N GLU A 99 -0.44 17.71 3.71
CA GLU A 99 1.01 17.89 3.66
C GLU A 99 1.62 16.50 3.47
N ASP A 100 2.52 16.35 2.51
CA ASP A 100 3.24 15.08 2.30
C ASP A 100 4.12 14.83 3.55
N GLU A 101 3.59 14.08 4.51
CA GLU A 101 4.40 13.51 5.59
C GLU A 101 5.42 12.55 4.96
N PRO A 102 6.70 12.62 5.34
CA PRO A 102 7.71 11.73 4.80
C PRO A 102 7.28 10.28 5.05
N GLU A 103 7.44 9.42 4.05
CA GLU A 103 7.13 8.00 4.15
C GLU A 103 7.84 7.39 5.38
N GLU A 104 7.10 7.13 6.46
CA GLU A 104 7.55 6.25 7.53
C GLU A 104 7.52 4.82 6.98
N ASP A 105 8.61 4.44 6.31
CA ASP A 105 8.88 3.06 5.92
C ASP A 105 8.88 2.21 7.18
N GLY A 106 7.82 1.42 7.36
CA GLY A 106 7.60 0.52 8.50
C GLY A 106 8.67 -0.54 8.58
N GLY A 107 9.84 -0.17 9.10
CA GLY A 107 10.92 -1.06 9.48
C GLY A 107 10.54 -1.81 10.74
N GLY A 108 10.19 -3.08 10.59
CA GLY A 108 9.95 -4.00 11.70
C GLY A 108 10.09 -5.44 11.25
N ASP A 109 11.24 -6.03 11.56
CA ASP A 109 11.56 -7.45 11.47
C ASP A 109 10.79 -8.25 12.53
N ASP A 110 10.40 -9.48 12.17
CA ASP A 110 10.63 -10.71 12.94
C ASP A 110 9.91 -11.86 12.21
N GLY A 111 10.66 -12.93 11.97
CA GLY A 111 10.42 -13.85 10.87
C GLY A 111 9.21 -14.78 10.97
N GLU A 112 8.88 -15.41 9.85
CA GLU A 112 8.55 -16.83 9.87
C GLU A 112 8.86 -17.49 8.53
N ALA A 113 9.61 -18.59 8.62
CA ALA A 113 9.85 -19.51 7.53
C ALA A 113 8.54 -20.24 7.19
N GLY A 114 7.74 -19.66 6.30
CA GLY A 114 6.46 -20.24 5.86
C GLY A 114 6.59 -20.99 4.54
N LEU A 115 6.41 -22.32 4.60
CA LEU A 115 6.03 -23.27 3.54
C LEU A 115 6.09 -22.73 2.09
N GLU A 116 7.06 -23.21 1.30
CA GLU A 116 7.28 -22.82 -0.10
C GLU A 116 6.01 -22.89 -0.98
N ASP A 117 5.04 -23.73 -0.63
CA ASP A 117 3.81 -23.98 -1.40
C ASP A 117 2.77 -22.83 -1.30
N VAL A 118 2.91 -21.91 -0.33
CA VAL A 118 1.97 -20.79 -0.11
C VAL A 118 2.60 -19.43 -0.44
N SER A 119 3.92 -19.41 -0.68
CA SER A 119 4.70 -18.19 -0.86
C SER A 119 4.35 -17.46 -2.16
N GLY A 120 3.98 -16.18 -2.04
CA GLY A 120 3.76 -15.29 -3.19
C GLY A 120 5.05 -14.84 -3.88
N ALA A 121 6.23 -15.24 -3.40
CA ALA A 121 7.53 -14.76 -3.88
C ALA A 121 7.74 -15.04 -5.38
N ARG A 122 7.38 -16.24 -5.87
CA ARG A 122 7.52 -16.58 -7.30
C ARG A 122 6.65 -15.69 -8.18
N TRP A 123 5.45 -15.36 -7.73
CA TRP A 123 4.56 -14.46 -8.45
C TRP A 123 5.12 -13.03 -8.44
N ARG A 124 5.61 -12.55 -7.30
CA ARG A 124 6.31 -11.26 -7.24
C ARG A 124 7.52 -11.21 -8.18
N ASP A 125 8.33 -12.26 -8.23
CA ASP A 125 9.50 -12.32 -9.12
C ASP A 125 9.11 -12.33 -10.59
N GLN A 126 7.98 -12.97 -10.93
CA GLN A 126 7.41 -12.89 -12.27
C GLN A 126 6.96 -11.47 -12.62
N LEU A 127 6.20 -10.82 -11.73
CA LEU A 127 5.76 -9.43 -11.90
C LEU A 127 6.96 -8.48 -12.00
N CYS A 128 7.99 -8.67 -11.19
CA CYS A 128 9.22 -7.89 -11.21
C CYS A 128 9.92 -7.96 -12.57
N ARG A 129 10.01 -9.16 -13.16
CA ARG A 129 10.55 -9.35 -14.51
C ARG A 129 9.70 -8.67 -15.58
N GLU A 130 8.39 -8.83 -15.52
CA GLU A 130 7.45 -8.21 -16.46
C GLU A 130 7.51 -6.68 -16.41
N VAL A 131 7.43 -6.10 -15.21
CA VAL A 131 7.52 -4.65 -15.00
C VAL A 131 8.88 -4.11 -15.45
N SER A 132 9.97 -4.81 -15.15
CA SER A 132 11.31 -4.39 -15.58
C SER A 132 11.50 -4.44 -17.10
N ALA A 133 10.84 -5.36 -17.79
CA ALA A 133 10.91 -5.50 -19.25
C ALA A 133 10.13 -4.41 -19.99
N LEU A 134 9.18 -3.73 -19.33
CA LEU A 134 8.44 -2.61 -19.92
C LEU A 134 9.27 -1.31 -19.96
N GLU A 135 10.35 -1.23 -19.17
CA GLU A 135 11.24 -0.07 -19.08
C GLU A 135 12.62 -0.38 -19.69
N GLU A 136 12.69 -0.40 -21.03
CA GLU A 136 13.96 -0.23 -21.76
C GLU A 136 14.44 1.26 -21.80
N VAL A 137 13.76 2.17 -21.10
CA VAL A 137 14.07 3.61 -21.10
C VAL A 137 15.02 3.95 -19.94
N PRO A 138 16.07 4.77 -20.14
CA PRO A 138 17.06 5.08 -19.11
C PRO A 138 16.43 5.73 -17.87
N LEU A 139 17.01 5.40 -16.72
CA LEU A 139 16.72 6.07 -15.46
C LEU A 139 17.25 7.51 -15.55
N ASP A 140 16.40 8.47 -15.91
CA ASP A 140 16.68 9.86 -15.58
C ASP A 140 16.57 10.00 -14.07
N HIS A 141 17.75 10.04 -13.46
CA HIS A 141 17.97 10.51 -12.11
C HIS A 141 17.55 11.98 -12.05
N ASP A 142 16.38 12.24 -11.50
CA ASP A 142 16.14 13.45 -10.70
C ASP A 142 14.88 13.27 -9.85
N TYR A 143 15.10 13.09 -8.56
CA TYR A 143 14.12 13.44 -7.54
C TYR A 143 14.88 14.20 -6.45
N CYS A 144 14.89 15.53 -6.60
CA CYS A 144 15.02 16.47 -5.48
C CYS A 144 13.66 16.63 -4.80
#